data_AF-A0AAW8LQH3-F1
#
_entry.id   AF-A0AAW8LQH3-F1
#
_cell.length_a   1.000
_cell.length_b   1.000
_cell.length_c   1.000
_cell.angle_alpha   90.00
_cell.angle_beta   90.00
_cell.angle_gamma   90.00
#
_symmetry.space_group_name_H-M   'P 1'
#
loop_
_entity.id
_entity.type
_entity.pdbx_description
1 polymer ?
#
loop_
_entity_poly.entity_id
_entity_poly.type
_entity_poly.pdbx_seq_one_letter_code
_entity_poly.pdbx_strand_id
1 'polypeptide(L)' 'MDEQQAMREAIAKEYGITLYRHYGEEQAAHLINIDRSTLKRWRRKGKTQFVAFGPRKIRYLGIHIADMLIKGVKDDG' A
#
# COMPACT_ATOMS: atom_id res chain seq x y z
N MET A 1 18.53 -14.03 5.35
CA MET A 1 17.69 -13.13 4.54
C MET A 1 16.56 -12.65 5.43
N ASP A 2 16.18 -11.37 5.32
CA ASP A 2 15.12 -10.79 6.12
C ASP A 2 13.77 -11.42 5.72
N GLU A 3 13.08 -12.08 6.66
CA GLU A 3 11.84 -12.83 6.43
C GLU A 3 10.73 -11.94 5.86
N GLN A 4 10.71 -10.67 6.25
CA GLN A 4 9.80 -9.67 5.68
C GLN A 4 10.06 -9.41 4.19
N GLN A 5 11.33 -9.43 3.77
CA GLN A 5 11.67 -9.18 2.37
C GLN A 5 11.19 -10.33 1.49
N ALA A 6 11.38 -11.58 1.94
CA ALA A 6 10.87 -12.75 1.23
C ALA A 6 9.33 -12.72 1.10
N MET A 7 8.63 -12.33 2.17
CA MET A 7 7.17 -12.21 2.15
C MET A 7 6.68 -11.12 1.18
N ARG A 8 7.35 -9.95 1.16
CA ARG A 8 7.05 -8.87 0.21
C ARG A 8 7.21 -9.32 -1.23
N GLU A 9 8.28 -10.04 -1.53
CA GLU A 9 8.56 -10.57 -2.87
C GLU A 9 7.53 -11.62 -3.30
N ALA A 10 7.13 -12.51 -2.39
CA ALA A 10 6.07 -13.49 -2.64
C ALA A 10 4.74 -12.81 -2.99
N ILE A 11 4.30 -11.84 -2.19
CA ILE A 11 3.07 -11.08 -2.46
C ILE A 11 3.19 -10.26 -3.73
N ALA A 12 4.34 -9.63 -3.96
CA ALA A 12 4.58 -8.87 -5.18
C ALA A 12 4.40 -9.73 -6.43
N LYS A 13 4.90 -10.97 -6.40
CA LYS A 13 4.74 -11.94 -7.48
C LYS A 13 3.29 -12.39 -7.65
N GLU A 14 2.62 -12.73 -6.55
CA GLU A 14 1.23 -13.20 -6.54
C GLU A 14 0.25 -12.15 -7.10
N TYR A 15 0.39 -10.90 -6.66
CA TYR A 15 -0.53 -9.80 -6.99
C TYR A 15 -0.06 -8.93 -8.17
N GLY A 16 1.05 -9.29 -8.82
CA GLY A 16 1.60 -8.52 -9.95
C GLY A 16 2.09 -7.11 -9.58
N ILE A 17 2.57 -6.92 -8.35
CA ILE A 17 3.06 -5.64 -7.84
C ILE A 17 4.57 -5.53 -8.09
N THR A 18 5.00 -4.42 -8.68
CA THR A 18 6.42 -4.07 -8.79
C THR A 18 6.82 -3.26 -7.55
N LEU A 19 7.63 -3.84 -6.65
CA LEU A 19 7.94 -3.27 -5.33
C LEU A 19 8.46 -1.82 -5.36
N TYR A 20 9.32 -1.49 -6.33
CA TYR A 20 9.94 -0.16 -6.45
C TYR A 20 9.18 0.82 -7.35
N ARG A 21 8.02 0.42 -7.88
CA ARG A 21 7.18 1.28 -8.72
C ARG A 21 6.26 2.14 -7.86
N HIS A 22 5.96 3.34 -8.35
CA HIS A 22 4.94 4.21 -7.78
C HIS A 22 3.56 3.92 -8.38
N TYR A 23 2.57 3.79 -7.50
CA TYR A 23 1.18 3.60 -7.81
C TYR A 23 0.38 4.82 -7.38
N GLY A 24 -0.62 5.20 -8.17
CA GLY A 24 -1.60 6.22 -7.76
C GLY A 24 -2.51 5.73 -6.63
N GLU A 25 -3.27 6.64 -6.02
CA GLU A 25 -4.26 6.29 -5.00
C GLU A 25 -5.28 5.26 -5.49
N GLU A 26 -5.85 5.47 -6.68
CA GLU A 26 -6.84 4.55 -7.26
C GLU A 26 -6.26 3.17 -7.56
N GLN A 27 -5.05 3.14 -8.12
CA GLN A 27 -4.35 1.88 -8.39
C GLN A 27 -4.02 1.13 -7.09
N ALA A 28 -3.52 1.83 -6.07
CA ALA A 28 -3.20 1.22 -4.80
C ALA A 28 -4.46 0.67 -4.11
N ALA A 29 -5.56 1.42 -4.13
CA ALA A 29 -6.84 0.99 -3.59
C ALA A 29 -7.39 -0.26 -4.31
N HIS A 30 -7.26 -0.30 -5.64
CA HIS A 30 -7.66 -1.45 -6.44
C HIS A 30 -6.80 -2.70 -6.13
N LEU A 31 -5.48 -2.53 -6.01
CA LEU A 31 -4.55 -3.64 -5.72
C LEU A 31 -4.79 -4.28 -4.35
N ILE A 32 -5.21 -3.50 -3.35
CA ILE A 32 -5.56 -4.00 -2.02
C ILE A 32 -7.05 -4.31 -1.85
N ASN A 33 -7.83 -4.17 -2.93
CA ASN A 33 -9.27 -4.43 -2.99
C ASN A 33 -10.10 -3.67 -1.94
N ILE A 34 -9.86 -2.35 -1.80
CA ILE A 34 -10.67 -1.47 -0.93
C ILE A 34 -11.09 -0.20 -1.66
N ASP A 35 -12.10 0.48 -1.14
CA ASP A 35 -12.47 1.81 -1.63
C ASP A 35 -11.36 2.84 -1.44
N ARG A 36 -11.20 3.73 -2.42
CA ARG A 36 -10.28 4.88 -2.35
C ARG A 36 -10.53 5.74 -1.11
N SER A 37 -11.79 5.90 -0.69
CA SER A 37 -12.13 6.63 0.54
C SER A 37 -11.60 5.96 1.79
N THR A 38 -11.59 4.61 1.84
CA THR A 38 -11.03 3.83 2.95
C THR A 38 -9.51 4.02 2.99
N LEU A 39 -8.82 3.88 1.85
CA LEU A 39 -7.39 4.15 1.77
C LEU A 39 -7.02 5.57 2.24
N LYS A 40 -7.82 6.56 1.84
CA LYS A 40 -7.65 7.96 2.28
C LYS A 40 -7.86 8.13 3.78
N ARG A 41 -8.83 7.44 4.38
CA ARG A 41 -9.05 7.43 5.84
C ARG A 41 -7.87 6.80 6.56
N TRP A 42 -7.40 5.64 6.11
CA TRP A 42 -6.25 4.98 6.71
C TRP A 42 -5.00 5.85 6.67
N ARG A 43 -4.75 6.51 5.54
CA ARG A 43 -3.66 7.50 5.43
C ARG A 43 -3.82 8.64 6.44
N ARG A 44 -5.02 9.23 6.54
CA ARG A 44 -5.29 10.33 7.51
C ARG A 44 -5.10 9.89 8.96
N LYS A 45 -5.43 8.64 9.28
CA LYS A 45 -5.19 8.00 10.59
C LYS A 45 -3.72 7.54 10.78
N GLY A 46 -2.83 7.76 9.80
CA GLY A 46 -1.42 7.33 9.89
C GLY A 46 -1.20 5.82 9.77
N LYS A 47 -2.20 5.05 9.34
CA LYS A 47 -2.17 3.58 9.31
C LYS A 47 -1.44 2.99 8.09
N THR A 48 -1.12 3.82 7.09
CA THR A 48 -0.48 3.39 5.84
C THR A 48 0.66 4.31 5.46
N GLN A 49 1.77 3.75 4.99
CA GLN A 49 2.86 4.53 4.42
C GLN A 49 2.50 5.06 3.03
N PHE A 50 2.98 6.26 2.70
CA PHE A 50 2.74 6.92 1.42
C PHE A 50 3.89 7.87 1.08
N VAL A 51 3.99 8.24 -0.19
CA VAL A 51 4.94 9.25 -0.69
C VAL A 51 4.14 10.47 -1.14
N ALA A 52 4.46 11.64 -0.56
CA ALA A 52 3.87 12.90 -0.95
C ALA A 52 4.74 13.61 -2.01
N PHE A 53 4.16 13.84 -3.20
CA PHE A 53 4.77 14.61 -4.29
C PHE A 53 4.17 16.02 -4.38
N GLY A 54 3.58 16.51 -3.29
CA GLY A 54 2.95 17.83 -3.19
C GLY A 54 1.55 17.79 -2.56
N PRO A 55 0.87 18.95 -2.48
CA PRO A 55 -0.35 19.13 -1.67
C PRO A 55 -1.51 18.21 -2.03
N ARG A 56 -1.55 17.73 -3.29
CA ARG A 56 -2.63 16.87 -3.81
C ARG A 56 -2.12 15.65 -4.58
N LYS A 57 -0.82 15.38 -4.55
CA LYS A 57 -0.20 14.25 -5.28
C LYS A 57 0.34 13.26 -4.28
N ILE A 58 -0.41 12.17 -4.08
CA ILE A 58 -0.04 11.09 -3.17
C ILE A 58 0.15 9.82 -3.98
N ARG A 59 1.25 9.12 -3.70
CA ARG A 59 1.63 7.86 -4.34
C ARG A 59 1.95 6.82 -3.29
N TYR A 60 1.87 5.56 -3.68
CA TYR A 60 2.27 4.42 -2.88
C TYR A 60 3.37 3.67 -3.63
N LEU A 61 4.47 3.37 -2.96
CA LEU A 61 5.43 2.41 -3.50
C LEU A 61 4.83 1.01 -3.43
N GLY A 62 5.19 0.14 -4.37
CA GLY A 62 4.77 -1.27 -4.35
C GLY A 62 5.10 -1.96 -3.02
N ILE A 63 6.22 -1.61 -2.38
CA ILE A 63 6.57 -2.11 -1.05
C ILE A 63 5.58 -1.69 0.05
N HIS A 64 5.02 -0.48 -0.02
CA HIS A 64 3.99 -0.04 0.92
C HIS A 64 2.69 -0.81 0.72
N ILE A 65 2.37 -1.13 -0.54
CA ILE A 65 1.19 -1.94 -0.89
C ILE A 65 1.35 -3.36 -0.36
N ALA A 66 2.51 -3.98 -0.58
CA ALA A 66 2.84 -5.28 -0.02
C ALA A 66 2.74 -5.27 1.51
N ASP A 67 3.29 -4.26 2.19
CA ASP A 67 3.19 -4.13 3.64
C ASP A 67 1.74 -4.04 4.14
N MET A 68 0.86 -3.34 3.42
CA MET A 68 -0.57 -3.27 3.76
C MET A 68 -1.25 -4.63 3.63
N LEU A 69 -0.89 -5.43 2.61
CA LEU A 69 -1.41 -6.78 2.42
C LEU A 69 -0.91 -7.75 3.50
N ILE A 70 0.34 -7.61 3.96
CA ILE A 70 0.93 -8.46 5.01
C ILE A 70 0.34 -8.15 6.38
N LYS A 71 0.38 -6.87 6.77
CA LYS A 71 0.06 -6.44 8.15
C LYS A 71 -1.44 -6.30 8.37
N GLY A 72 -2.20 -6.08 7.28
CA GLY A 72 -3.56 -5.59 7.36
C GLY A 72 -3.63 -4.21 8.03
N VAL A 73 -4.82 -3.60 7.99
CA VAL A 73 -5.10 -2.40 8.78
C VAL A 73 -6.26 -2.72 9.69
N LYS A 74 -6.03 -2.79 11.01
CA LYS A 74 -7.12 -2.87 11.98
C LYS A 74 -7.94 -1.59 11.88
N ASP A 75 -9.21 -1.69 11.48
CA ASP A 75 -10.11 -0.54 11.56
C ASP A 75 -10.69 -0.50 12.97
N ASP A 76 -10.42 0.59 13.68
CA ASP A 76 -11.08 0.89 14.93
C ASP A 76 -12.38 1.56 14.49
N GLY A 77 -13.45 0.77 14.44
CA GLY A 77 -14.79 1.19 14.01
C GLY A 77 -15.23 2.46 14.71
#